data_AF-G8PCP4-F1
#
_entry.id   AF-G8PCP4-F1
#
_cell.length_a   1.000
_cell.length_b   1.000
_cell.length_c   1.000
_cell.angle_alpha   90.00
_cell.angle_beta   90.00
_cell.angle_gamma   90.00
#
_symmetry.space_group_name_H-M   'P 1'
#
loop_
_entity.id
_entity.type
_entity.pdbx_description
1 polymer ?
#
loop_
_entity_poly.entity_id
_entity_poly.type
_entity_poly.pdbx_seq_one_letter_code
_entity_poly.pdbx_strand_id
1 'polypeptide(L)'
;MITMILNLTVFNENYMTKQIQHSDVASQINQNIDQQTSKLGLQNTNLVGSDLINQVLKNMVHQFYQGETVQVDNNLVTNQVEQSLGSNTGILQQGITGMVVSGVVQAINTQINSEKISSYSKTMSDTRRINSFTETAAFILLAVCMILALIKKALFRISGVGAIFSGLLGAILFGFAYVGDIPAKLITNNSVAVQIGNQVVKDITSTGFLVAVITAVTGILLYGIGRFIKI
;
A
#
# COMPACT_ATOMS: atom_id res chain seq x y z
N MET A 1 6.15 10.62 -13.67
CA MET A 1 7.05 9.68 -12.97
C MET A 1 6.67 9.52 -11.50
N ILE A 2 6.72 10.58 -10.67
CA ILE A 2 6.33 10.50 -9.25
C ILE A 2 4.89 10.00 -9.08
N THR A 3 3.95 10.55 -9.84
CA THR A 3 2.54 10.14 -9.82
C THR A 3 2.33 8.66 -10.17
N MET A 4 3.08 8.16 -11.16
CA MET A 4 3.08 6.76 -11.60
C MET A 4 3.64 5.84 -10.52
N ILE A 5 4.74 6.21 -9.85
CA ILE A 5 5.34 5.44 -8.76
C ILE A 5 4.36 5.33 -7.58
N LEU A 6 3.69 6.43 -7.22
CA LEU A 6 2.65 6.42 -6.20
C LEU A 6 1.47 5.51 -6.59
N ASN A 7 1.07 5.51 -7.87
CA ASN A 7 0.02 4.62 -8.38
C ASN A 7 0.41 3.14 -8.43
N LEU A 8 1.71 2.80 -8.49
CA LEU A 8 2.21 1.43 -8.42
C LEU A 8 2.39 0.93 -6.98
N THR A 9 2.50 1.84 -6.02
CA THR A 9 2.82 1.54 -4.62
C THR A 9 1.69 1.99 -3.69
N VAL A 10 1.75 3.23 -3.18
CA VAL A 10 0.87 3.77 -2.13
C VAL A 10 -0.59 3.82 -2.54
N PHE A 11 -0.92 4.09 -3.80
CA PHE A 11 -2.31 4.12 -4.27
C PHE A 11 -2.78 2.81 -4.90
N ASN A 12 -1.96 1.76 -4.82
CA ASN A 12 -2.29 0.43 -5.29
C ASN A 12 -2.75 -0.45 -4.13
N GLU A 13 -4.05 -0.73 -4.11
CA GLU A 13 -4.68 -1.60 -3.11
C GLU A 13 -4.01 -2.98 -3.06
N ASN A 14 -3.81 -3.62 -4.22
CA ASN A 14 -3.21 -4.96 -4.28
C ASN A 14 -1.78 -4.99 -3.74
N TYR A 15 -0.99 -3.93 -3.99
CA TYR A 15 0.34 -3.79 -3.42
C TYR A 15 0.27 -3.67 -1.89
N MET A 16 -0.59 -2.80 -1.37
CA MET A 16 -0.74 -2.61 0.08
C MET A 16 -1.29 -3.86 0.78
N THR A 17 -2.27 -4.55 0.19
CA THR A 17 -2.77 -5.84 0.68
C THR A 17 -1.63 -6.85 0.76
N LYS A 18 -0.78 -6.96 -0.28
CA LYS A 18 0.38 -7.86 -0.26
C LYS A 18 1.38 -7.49 0.82
N GLN A 19 1.65 -6.20 1.04
CA GLN A 19 2.57 -5.76 2.09
C GLN A 19 2.05 -6.11 3.48
N ILE A 20 0.75 -5.95 3.73
CA ILE A 20 0.13 -6.35 5.00
C ILE A 20 0.15 -7.87 5.18
N GLN A 21 -0.12 -8.65 4.13
CA GLN A 21 -0.08 -10.11 4.20
C GLN A 21 1.32 -10.69 4.45
N HIS A 22 2.38 -10.06 3.93
CA HIS A 22 3.76 -10.48 4.17
C HIS A 22 4.36 -9.88 5.45
N SER A 23 3.62 -9.03 6.15
CA SER A 23 4.06 -8.45 7.42
C SER A 23 3.68 -9.33 8.61
N ASP A 24 4.34 -9.12 9.74
CA ASP A 24 4.07 -9.85 10.98
C ASP A 24 2.73 -9.46 11.64
N VAL A 25 1.92 -8.57 11.03
CA VAL A 25 0.61 -8.11 11.57
C VAL A 25 -0.26 -9.30 11.94
N ALA A 26 -0.48 -10.23 10.99
CA ALA A 26 -1.39 -11.35 11.20
C ALA A 26 -0.89 -12.29 12.30
N SER A 27 0.43 -12.53 12.36
CA SER A 27 1.06 -13.33 13.41
C SER A 27 0.94 -12.66 14.78
N GLN A 28 1.11 -11.35 14.88
CA GLN A 28 0.99 -10.62 16.16
C GLN A 28 -0.45 -10.55 16.65
N ILE A 29 -1.42 -10.37 15.74
CA ILE A 29 -2.85 -10.42 16.08
C ILE A 29 -3.20 -11.83 16.58
N ASN A 30 -2.71 -12.88 15.91
CA ASN A 30 -2.90 -14.25 16.38
C ASN A 30 -2.29 -14.51 17.76
N GLN A 31 -1.07 -14.05 18.01
CA GLN A 31 -0.44 -14.17 19.33
C GLN A 31 -1.25 -13.47 20.42
N ASN A 32 -1.83 -12.29 20.14
CA ASN A 32 -2.70 -11.59 21.09
C ASN A 32 -4.02 -12.34 21.33
N ILE A 33 -4.63 -12.91 20.28
CA ILE A 33 -5.84 -13.72 20.40
C ILE A 33 -5.54 -14.97 21.24
N ASP A 34 -4.47 -15.69 20.94
CA ASP A 34 -4.05 -16.89 21.67
C ASP A 34 -3.76 -16.58 23.15
N GLN A 35 -3.15 -15.42 23.46
CA GLN A 35 -2.96 -14.97 24.84
C GLN A 35 -4.27 -14.62 25.56
N GLN A 36 -5.30 -14.17 24.85
CA GLN A 36 -6.61 -13.87 25.43
C GLN A 36 -7.45 -15.14 25.59
N THR A 37 -7.44 -16.06 24.63
CA THR A 37 -8.22 -17.31 24.68
C THR A 37 -7.64 -18.33 25.67
N SER A 38 -6.31 -18.38 25.80
CA SER A 38 -5.63 -19.19 26.84
C SER A 38 -6.01 -18.77 28.27
N LYS A 39 -6.19 -17.46 28.52
CA LYS A 39 -6.72 -16.95 29.81
C LYS A 39 -8.15 -17.40 30.11
N LEU A 40 -8.89 -17.80 29.09
CA LEU A 40 -10.27 -18.30 29.19
C LEU A 40 -10.34 -19.83 29.29
N GLY A 41 -9.19 -20.52 29.41
CA GLY A 41 -9.13 -21.97 29.51
C GLY A 41 -9.37 -22.70 28.18
N LEU A 42 -9.48 -21.97 27.06
CA LEU A 42 -9.57 -22.54 25.73
C LEU A 42 -8.17 -22.95 25.28
N GLN A 43 -7.84 -24.24 25.40
CA GLN A 43 -6.54 -24.79 25.00
C GLN A 43 -6.38 -24.95 23.49
N ASN A 44 -7.43 -24.69 22.71
CA ASN A 44 -7.37 -24.70 21.25
C ASN A 44 -6.63 -23.44 20.78
N THR A 45 -5.32 -23.59 20.63
CA THR A 45 -4.46 -22.69 19.85
C THR A 45 -5.05 -22.63 18.43
N ASN A 46 -5.18 -21.44 17.84
CA ASN A 46 -5.66 -21.26 16.46
C ASN A 46 -7.20 -21.33 16.23
N LEU A 47 -8.01 -20.88 17.20
CA LEU A 47 -9.47 -20.69 17.01
C LEU A 47 -9.80 -19.74 15.84
N VAL A 48 -8.90 -18.79 15.60
CA VAL A 48 -8.93 -17.83 14.50
C VAL A 48 -7.64 -18.01 13.70
N GLY A 49 -7.73 -18.64 12.53
CA GLY A 49 -6.56 -18.86 11.69
C GLY A 49 -5.99 -17.57 11.11
N SER A 50 -4.69 -17.55 10.81
CA SER A 50 -4.02 -16.43 10.11
C SER A 50 -4.73 -16.06 8.79
N ASP A 51 -5.36 -17.02 8.13
CA ASP A 51 -6.13 -16.81 6.90
C ASP A 51 -7.36 -15.92 7.11
N LEU A 52 -8.05 -16.07 8.25
CA LEU A 52 -9.20 -15.22 8.60
C LEU A 52 -8.73 -13.79 8.86
N ILE A 53 -7.65 -13.63 9.64
CA ILE A 53 -7.08 -12.30 9.91
C ILE A 53 -6.65 -11.65 8.61
N ASN A 54 -6.00 -12.39 7.71
CA ASN A 54 -5.63 -11.89 6.39
C ASN A 54 -6.84 -11.46 5.55
N GLN A 55 -7.96 -12.18 5.62
CA GLN A 55 -9.20 -11.77 4.95
C GLN A 55 -9.80 -10.50 5.57
N VAL A 56 -9.85 -10.41 6.90
CA VAL A 56 -10.34 -9.21 7.60
C VAL A 56 -9.46 -7.99 7.27
N LEU A 57 -8.13 -8.15 7.34
CA LEU A 57 -7.17 -7.10 6.96
C LEU A 57 -7.34 -6.68 5.50
N LYS A 58 -7.56 -7.63 4.59
CA LYS A 58 -7.84 -7.33 3.18
C LYS A 58 -9.11 -6.52 3.01
N ASN A 59 -10.20 -6.86 3.72
CA ASN A 59 -11.45 -6.10 3.67
C ASN A 59 -11.27 -4.69 4.24
N MET A 60 -10.51 -4.54 5.33
CA MET A 60 -10.18 -3.22 5.91
C MET A 60 -9.36 -2.37 4.95
N VAL A 61 -8.38 -2.95 4.25
CA VAL A 61 -7.63 -2.28 3.18
C VAL A 61 -8.59 -1.86 2.07
N HIS A 62 -9.45 -2.77 1.61
CA HIS A 62 -10.41 -2.46 0.56
C HIS A 62 -11.30 -1.26 0.91
N GLN A 63 -11.90 -1.25 2.11
CA GLN A 63 -12.70 -0.14 2.63
C GLN A 63 -11.89 1.16 2.71
N PHE A 64 -10.63 1.08 3.16
CA PHE A 64 -9.74 2.25 3.22
C PHE A 64 -9.52 2.88 1.85
N TYR A 65 -9.31 2.05 0.82
CA TYR A 65 -9.09 2.52 -0.56
C TYR A 65 -10.39 2.97 -1.26
N GLN A 66 -11.54 2.47 -0.83
CA GLN A 66 -12.87 2.95 -1.25
C GLN A 66 -13.23 4.31 -0.62
N GLY A 67 -12.52 4.72 0.45
CA GLY A 67 -12.88 5.90 1.23
C GLY A 67 -14.06 5.67 2.17
N GLU A 68 -14.34 4.41 2.48
CA GLU A 68 -15.39 4.01 3.41
C GLU A 68 -14.90 4.03 4.86
N THR A 69 -15.83 3.85 5.80
CA THR A 69 -15.49 3.66 7.21
C THR A 69 -14.82 2.31 7.40
N VAL A 70 -13.56 2.31 7.83
CA VAL A 70 -12.79 1.07 8.05
C VAL A 70 -13.28 0.39 9.32
N GLN A 71 -13.85 -0.80 9.18
CA GLN A 71 -14.37 -1.58 10.29
C GLN A 71 -13.98 -3.05 10.17
N VAL A 72 -13.84 -3.71 11.31
CA VAL A 72 -13.70 -5.17 11.36
C VAL A 72 -15.03 -5.80 10.99
N ASP A 73 -15.02 -6.73 10.03
CA ASP A 73 -16.22 -7.48 9.66
C ASP A 73 -16.57 -8.50 10.75
N ASN A 74 -17.42 -8.08 11.69
CA ASN A 74 -17.85 -8.89 12.82
C ASN A 74 -18.58 -10.16 12.38
N ASN A 75 -19.29 -10.15 11.24
CA ASN A 75 -20.01 -11.31 10.75
C ASN A 75 -19.04 -12.38 10.25
N LEU A 76 -17.99 -11.96 9.55
CA LEU A 76 -16.95 -12.85 9.05
C LEU A 76 -16.17 -13.49 10.21
N VAL A 77 -15.86 -12.72 11.26
CA VAL A 77 -15.23 -13.25 12.48
C VAL A 77 -16.17 -14.21 13.24
N THR A 78 -17.44 -13.85 13.38
CA THR A 78 -18.45 -14.66 14.09
C THR A 78 -18.65 -16.02 13.42
N ASN A 79 -18.86 -16.04 12.09
CA ASN A 79 -19.07 -17.27 11.33
C ASN A 79 -17.89 -18.25 11.43
N GLN A 80 -16.65 -17.73 11.43
CA GLN A 80 -15.48 -18.59 11.54
C GLN A 80 -15.31 -19.16 12.94
N VAL A 81 -15.54 -18.34 13.97
CA VAL A 81 -15.47 -18.78 15.36
C VAL A 81 -16.54 -19.83 15.66
N GLU A 82 -17.76 -19.68 15.13
CA GLU A 82 -18.83 -20.67 15.21
C GLU A 82 -18.47 -21.99 14.49
N GLN A 83 -17.81 -21.92 13.33
CA GLN A 83 -17.32 -23.11 12.64
C GLN A 83 -16.20 -23.82 13.42
N SER A 84 -15.25 -23.06 13.99
CA SER A 84 -14.14 -23.60 14.79
C SER A 84 -14.58 -24.20 16.13
N LEU A 85 -15.63 -23.65 16.75
CA LEU A 85 -16.18 -24.13 18.02
C LEU A 85 -17.22 -25.26 17.86
N GLY A 86 -17.59 -25.59 16.62
CA GLY A 86 -18.61 -26.57 16.28
C GLY A 86 -20.04 -26.05 16.48
N SER A 87 -20.94 -26.43 15.58
CA SER A 87 -22.35 -25.97 15.49
C SER A 87 -23.27 -26.44 16.62
N ASN A 88 -22.74 -26.78 17.80
CA ASN A 88 -23.57 -27.16 18.94
C ASN A 88 -24.08 -25.89 19.64
N THR A 89 -25.36 -25.63 19.45
CA THR A 89 -26.08 -24.40 19.83
C THR A 89 -26.35 -24.31 21.33
N GLY A 90 -25.32 -24.31 22.17
CA GLY A 90 -25.43 -24.08 23.62
C GLY A 90 -25.25 -22.60 24.01
N ILE A 91 -26.00 -22.11 25.00
CA ILE A 91 -25.89 -20.73 25.54
C ILE A 91 -24.46 -20.40 26.01
N LEU A 92 -23.74 -21.40 26.55
CA LEU A 92 -22.33 -21.28 26.92
C LEU A 92 -21.41 -21.05 25.71
N GLN A 93 -21.71 -21.65 24.57
CA GLN A 93 -20.94 -21.52 23.33
C GLN A 93 -21.16 -20.13 22.70
N GLN A 94 -22.39 -19.59 22.73
CA GLN A 94 -22.65 -18.22 22.28
C GLN A 94 -21.90 -17.18 23.12
N GLY A 95 -21.80 -17.38 24.44
CA GLY A 95 -21.00 -16.53 25.33
C GLY A 95 -19.49 -16.57 25.01
N ILE A 96 -18.97 -17.76 24.72
CA ILE A 96 -17.57 -17.96 24.29
C ILE A 96 -17.32 -17.32 22.92
N THR A 97 -18.20 -17.55 21.93
CA THR A 97 -18.12 -16.94 20.60
C THR A 97 -18.08 -15.42 20.69
N GLY A 98 -19.01 -14.80 21.43
CA GLY A 98 -19.04 -13.35 21.61
C GLY A 98 -17.77 -12.79 22.27
N MET A 99 -17.20 -13.53 23.22
CA MET A 99 -15.96 -13.14 23.90
C MET A 99 -14.73 -13.26 22.98
N VAL A 100 -14.65 -14.32 22.17
CA VAL A 100 -13.58 -14.49 21.16
C VAL A 100 -13.69 -13.43 20.06
N VAL A 101 -14.90 -13.19 19.53
CA VAL A 101 -15.14 -12.14 18.52
C VAL A 101 -14.74 -10.77 19.08
N SER A 102 -15.14 -10.45 20.31
CA SER A 102 -14.76 -9.19 20.96
C SER A 102 -13.25 -9.06 21.15
N GLY A 103 -12.56 -10.14 21.56
CA GLY A 103 -11.11 -10.18 21.69
C GLY A 103 -10.36 -9.97 20.37
N VAL A 104 -10.84 -10.60 19.29
CA VAL A 104 -10.29 -10.42 17.92
C VAL A 104 -10.46 -8.98 17.46
N VAL A 105 -11.67 -8.42 17.60
CA VAL A 105 -11.96 -7.03 17.22
C VAL A 105 -11.10 -6.06 18.03
N GLN A 106 -10.92 -6.31 19.32
CA GLN A 106 -10.11 -5.46 20.20
C GLN A 106 -8.62 -5.57 19.87
N ALA A 107 -8.11 -6.78 19.57
CA ALA A 107 -6.72 -6.99 19.15
C ALA A 107 -6.41 -6.28 17.82
N ILE A 108 -7.33 -6.38 16.84
CA ILE A 108 -7.22 -5.66 15.56
C ILE A 108 -7.28 -4.15 15.80
N ASN A 109 -8.24 -3.64 16.58
CA ASN A 109 -8.36 -2.21 16.87
C ASN A 109 -7.16 -1.65 17.63
N THR A 110 -6.53 -2.43 18.52
CA THR A 110 -5.32 -2.01 19.25
C THR A 110 -4.13 -1.85 18.31
N GLN A 111 -3.99 -2.74 17.33
CA GLN A 111 -2.89 -2.69 16.37
C GLN A 111 -3.12 -1.70 15.23
N ILE A 112 -4.36 -1.54 14.78
CA ILE A 112 -4.69 -0.86 13.54
C ILE A 112 -5.40 0.48 13.76
N ASN A 113 -5.92 0.77 14.96
CA ASN A 113 -6.67 2.01 15.27
C ASN A 113 -7.60 2.43 14.12
N SER A 114 -8.66 1.64 13.94
CA SER A 114 -9.60 1.75 12.81
C SER A 114 -10.25 3.13 12.69
N GLU A 115 -10.49 3.82 13.82
CA GLU A 115 -11.00 5.21 13.82
C GLU A 115 -10.00 6.18 13.18
N LYS A 116 -8.72 6.07 13.56
CA LYS A 116 -7.67 6.91 13.00
C LYS A 116 -7.47 6.61 11.52
N ILE A 117 -7.47 5.34 11.11
CA ILE A 117 -7.36 4.97 9.69
C ILE A 117 -8.57 5.46 8.89
N SER A 118 -9.78 5.35 9.44
CA SER A 118 -11.00 5.86 8.79
C SER A 118 -10.96 7.38 8.61
N SER A 119 -10.31 8.13 9.51
CA SER A 119 -10.13 9.57 9.32
C SER A 119 -9.22 9.90 8.12
N TYR A 120 -8.30 8.98 7.77
CA TYR A 120 -7.40 9.12 6.63
C TYR A 120 -7.95 8.52 5.33
N SER A 121 -8.97 7.66 5.36
CA SER A 121 -9.51 7.01 4.15
C SER A 121 -10.05 8.03 3.15
N LYS A 122 -10.72 9.08 3.64
CA LYS A 122 -11.18 10.19 2.81
C LYS A 122 -10.02 10.97 2.18
N THR A 123 -9.02 11.33 2.98
CA THR A 123 -7.79 12.00 2.50
C THR A 123 -7.06 11.15 1.47
N MET A 124 -6.99 9.83 1.67
CA MET A 124 -6.39 8.88 0.74
C MET A 124 -7.13 8.86 -0.60
N SER A 125 -8.46 8.76 -0.56
CA SER A 125 -9.32 8.78 -1.75
C SER A 125 -9.17 10.09 -2.53
N ASP A 126 -9.19 11.23 -1.83
CA ASP A 126 -9.00 12.55 -2.43
C ASP A 126 -7.61 12.72 -3.04
N THR A 127 -6.56 12.28 -2.34
CA THR A 127 -5.18 12.34 -2.84
C THR A 127 -4.99 11.46 -4.07
N ARG A 128 -5.59 10.26 -4.09
CA ARG A 128 -5.57 9.36 -5.25
C ARG A 128 -6.28 9.98 -6.46
N ARG A 129 -7.41 10.67 -6.25
CA ARG A 129 -8.11 11.42 -7.31
C ARG A 129 -7.23 12.55 -7.87
N ILE A 130 -6.61 13.34 -7.01
CA ILE A 130 -5.70 14.42 -7.41
C ILE A 130 -4.50 13.86 -8.19
N ASN A 131 -3.93 12.74 -7.73
CA ASN A 131 -2.83 12.08 -8.42
C ASN A 131 -3.22 11.60 -9.82
N SER A 132 -4.39 10.96 -9.95
CA SER A 132 -4.92 10.52 -11.25
C SER A 132 -5.20 11.68 -12.20
N PHE A 133 -5.75 12.79 -11.68
CA PHE A 133 -5.98 14.00 -12.46
C PHE A 133 -4.67 14.63 -12.94
N THR A 134 -3.67 14.70 -12.06
CA THR A 134 -2.34 15.23 -12.37
C THR A 134 -1.62 14.35 -13.40
N GLU A 135 -1.74 13.02 -13.29
CA GLU A 135 -1.19 12.09 -14.28
C GLU A 135 -1.87 12.26 -15.64
N THR A 136 -3.20 12.39 -15.67
CA THR A 136 -3.96 12.63 -16.90
C THR A 136 -3.55 13.95 -17.55
N ALA A 137 -3.47 15.03 -16.78
CA ALA A 137 -3.03 16.34 -17.26
C ALA A 137 -1.59 16.29 -17.81
N ALA A 138 -0.68 15.60 -17.11
CA ALA A 138 0.69 15.40 -17.56
C ALA A 138 0.76 14.60 -18.87
N PHE A 139 -0.08 13.57 -19.03
CA PHE A 139 -0.16 12.78 -20.25
C PHE A 139 -0.66 13.61 -21.44
N ILE A 140 -1.69 14.45 -21.24
CA ILE A 140 -2.20 15.36 -22.28
C ILE A 140 -1.12 16.37 -22.68
N LEU A 141 -0.43 16.98 -21.72
CA LEU A 141 0.64 17.92 -21.98
C LEU A 141 1.78 17.26 -22.76
N LEU A 142 2.15 16.04 -22.38
CA LEU A 142 3.17 15.24 -23.05
C LEU A 142 2.77 14.90 -24.49
N ALA A 143 1.49 14.56 -24.74
CA ALA A 143 0.97 14.34 -26.09
C ALA A 143 1.04 15.61 -26.96
N VAL A 144 0.66 16.77 -26.41
CA VAL A 144 0.78 18.06 -27.11
C VAL A 144 2.25 18.37 -27.43
N CYS A 145 3.16 18.16 -26.47
CA CYS A 145 4.59 18.33 -26.69
C CYS A 145 5.13 17.39 -27.79
N MET A 146 4.67 16.13 -27.84
CA MET A 146 5.05 15.21 -28.92
C MET A 146 4.56 15.70 -30.29
N ILE A 147 3.32 16.16 -30.39
CA ILE A 147 2.78 16.71 -31.65
C ILE A 147 3.59 17.92 -32.12
N LEU A 148 3.91 18.84 -31.21
CA LEU A 148 4.75 20.00 -31.52
C LEU A 148 6.17 19.59 -31.92
N ALA A 149 6.73 18.55 -31.30
CA ALA A 149 8.05 18.04 -31.62
C ALA A 149 8.09 17.32 -32.99
N LEU A 150 7.00 16.64 -33.38
CA LEU A 150 6.81 16.10 -34.73
C LEU A 150 6.78 17.22 -35.77
N ILE A 151 6.00 18.29 -35.53
CA ILE A 151 5.91 19.43 -36.45
C ILE A 151 7.29 20.07 -36.67
N LYS A 152 8.10 20.18 -35.60
CA LYS A 152 9.45 20.76 -35.65
C LYS A 152 10.54 19.82 -36.17
N LYS A 153 10.17 18.62 -36.62
CA LYS A 153 11.08 17.56 -37.04
C LYS A 153 12.21 17.23 -36.06
N ALA A 154 11.88 17.26 -34.77
CA ALA A 154 12.85 17.12 -33.69
C ALA A 154 12.33 16.22 -32.56
N LEU A 155 11.42 15.28 -32.88
CA LEU A 155 10.73 14.45 -31.90
C LEU A 155 11.72 13.71 -31.00
N PHE A 156 12.65 12.97 -31.61
CA PHE A 156 13.61 12.16 -30.86
C PHE A 156 14.56 13.00 -30.01
N ARG A 157 14.93 14.19 -30.49
CA ARG A 157 15.87 15.07 -29.80
C ARG A 157 15.22 15.77 -28.61
N ILE A 158 14.02 16.32 -28.77
CA ILE A 158 13.30 17.03 -27.70
C ILE A 158 12.82 16.05 -26.62
N SER A 159 12.26 14.90 -27.02
CA SER A 159 11.85 13.85 -26.08
C SER A 159 13.04 13.22 -25.36
N GLY A 160 14.18 13.05 -26.04
CA GLY A 160 15.41 12.56 -25.43
C GLY A 160 15.95 13.48 -24.34
N VAL A 161 16.03 14.80 -24.60
CA VAL A 161 16.45 15.78 -23.59
C VAL A 161 15.48 15.81 -22.40
N GLY A 162 14.16 15.81 -22.65
CA GLY A 162 13.16 15.78 -21.59
C GLY A 162 13.27 14.53 -20.70
N ALA A 163 13.46 13.36 -21.31
CA ALA A 163 13.65 12.11 -20.59
C ALA A 163 14.95 12.11 -19.75
N ILE A 164 16.05 12.64 -20.28
CA ILE A 164 17.31 12.79 -19.54
C ILE A 164 17.13 13.66 -18.29
N PHE A 165 16.55 14.86 -18.44
CA PHE A 165 16.38 15.77 -17.30
C PHE A 165 15.41 15.22 -16.25
N SER A 166 14.28 14.65 -16.70
CA SER A 166 13.31 14.05 -15.77
C SER A 166 13.88 12.82 -15.04
N GLY A 167 14.66 11.99 -15.72
CA GLY A 167 15.34 10.83 -15.14
C GLY A 167 16.47 11.22 -14.19
N LEU A 168 17.30 12.21 -14.53
CA LEU A 168 18.38 12.69 -13.64
C LEU A 168 17.83 13.35 -12.38
N LEU A 169 16.85 14.26 -12.51
CA LEU A 169 16.20 14.87 -11.35
C LEU A 169 15.53 13.82 -10.47
N GLY A 170 14.86 12.84 -11.09
CA GLY A 170 14.28 11.69 -10.41
C GLY A 170 15.32 10.88 -9.63
N ALA A 171 16.43 10.53 -10.27
CA ALA A 171 17.49 9.71 -9.69
C ALA A 171 18.17 10.43 -8.52
N ILE A 172 18.33 11.76 -8.61
CA ILE A 172 18.84 12.59 -7.51
C ILE A 172 17.86 12.57 -6.35
N LEU A 173 16.58 12.89 -6.58
CA LEU A 173 15.57 12.97 -5.51
C LEU A 173 15.37 11.62 -4.81
N PHE A 174 15.19 10.53 -5.57
CA PHE A 174 15.03 9.19 -5.01
C PHE A 174 16.35 8.63 -4.47
N GLY A 175 17.49 8.95 -5.09
CA GLY A 175 18.81 8.52 -4.61
C GLY A 175 19.17 9.12 -3.26
N PHE A 176 18.93 10.43 -3.06
CA PHE A 176 19.12 11.07 -1.76
C PHE A 176 18.16 10.53 -0.70
N ALA A 177 16.90 10.29 -1.06
CA ALA A 177 15.94 9.67 -0.15
C ALA A 177 16.32 8.22 0.23
N TYR A 178 16.93 7.47 -0.70
CA TYR A 178 17.34 6.08 -0.49
C TYR A 178 18.58 5.99 0.41
N VAL A 179 19.60 6.79 0.11
CA VAL A 179 20.89 6.80 0.83
C VAL A 179 20.79 7.51 2.19
N GLY A 180 19.91 8.52 2.30
CA GLY A 180 19.75 9.32 3.51
C GLY A 180 18.98 8.64 4.64
N ASP A 181 18.45 7.43 4.41
CA ASP A 181 17.61 6.66 5.33
C ASP A 181 16.51 7.51 6.02
N ILE A 182 16.02 8.51 5.29
CA ILE A 182 14.87 9.35 5.65
C ILE A 182 13.63 8.50 6.03
N PRO A 183 13.36 7.34 5.41
CA PRO A 183 12.23 6.48 5.77
C PRO A 183 12.25 6.05 7.24
N ALA A 184 13.42 5.61 7.74
CA ALA A 184 13.59 5.13 9.10
C ALA A 184 13.37 6.23 10.17
N LYS A 185 13.47 7.51 9.79
CA LYS A 185 13.35 8.65 10.70
C LYS A 185 11.94 9.24 10.80
N LEU A 186 11.02 8.87 9.91
CA LEU A 186 9.68 9.46 9.83
C LEU A 186 8.60 8.69 10.61
N ILE A 187 8.86 7.45 11.02
CA ILE A 187 7.84 6.59 11.65
C ILE A 187 8.34 6.11 13.01
N THR A 188 7.79 6.66 14.10
CA THR A 188 8.34 6.45 15.46
C THR A 188 7.41 5.81 16.48
N ASN A 189 6.14 5.50 16.17
CA ASN A 189 5.16 5.24 17.26
C ASN A 189 4.39 3.91 17.22
N ASN A 190 4.63 2.96 16.30
CA ASN A 190 4.02 1.62 16.35
C ASN A 190 4.83 0.59 15.53
N SER A 191 5.34 -0.49 16.13
CA SER A 191 6.29 -1.44 15.51
C SER A 191 5.79 -2.04 14.19
N VAL A 192 4.49 -2.27 14.08
CA VAL A 192 3.86 -2.88 12.90
C VAL A 192 3.66 -1.87 11.77
N ALA A 193 3.14 -0.68 12.11
CA ALA A 193 3.00 0.41 11.15
C ALA A 193 4.36 0.92 10.66
N VAL A 194 5.40 0.81 11.49
CA VAL A 194 6.80 1.10 11.15
C VAL A 194 7.35 0.08 10.16
N GLN A 195 7.12 -1.22 10.36
CA GLN A 195 7.58 -2.25 9.41
C GLN A 195 6.95 -2.07 8.03
N ILE A 196 5.62 -1.95 7.96
CA ILE A 196 4.91 -1.75 6.68
C ILE A 196 5.30 -0.40 6.07
N GLY A 197 5.31 0.67 6.86
CA GLY A 197 5.65 2.00 6.39
C GLY A 197 7.09 2.10 5.87
N ASN A 198 8.06 1.52 6.56
CA ASN A 198 9.44 1.48 6.10
C ASN A 198 9.59 0.68 4.81
N GLN A 199 8.91 -0.46 4.69
CA GLN A 199 8.94 -1.27 3.47
C GLN A 199 8.32 -0.52 2.29
N VAL A 200 7.16 0.10 2.48
CA VAL A 200 6.48 0.91 1.46
C VAL A 200 7.36 2.06 1.00
N VAL A 201 7.96 2.81 1.93
CA VAL A 201 8.83 3.94 1.55
C VAL A 201 10.11 3.45 0.88
N LYS A 202 10.73 2.35 1.34
CA LYS A 202 11.89 1.76 0.69
C LYS A 202 11.59 1.29 -0.73
N ASP A 203 10.41 0.72 -0.95
CA ASP A 203 9.96 0.27 -2.26
C ASP A 203 9.65 1.45 -3.19
N ILE A 204 8.99 2.51 -2.71
CA ILE A 204 8.81 3.78 -3.45
C ILE A 204 10.17 4.32 -3.89
N THR A 205 11.13 4.33 -2.97
CA THR A 205 12.41 4.99 -3.19
C THR A 205 13.30 4.17 -4.13
N SER A 206 13.36 2.85 -3.96
CA SER A 206 14.11 1.95 -4.84
C SER A 206 13.50 1.83 -6.24
N THR A 207 12.18 1.65 -6.33
CA THR A 207 11.45 1.62 -7.60
C THR A 207 11.55 2.97 -8.30
N GLY A 208 11.41 4.07 -7.56
CA GLY A 208 11.54 5.41 -8.09
C GLY A 208 12.94 5.70 -8.63
N PHE A 209 13.98 5.26 -7.92
CA PHE A 209 15.36 5.35 -8.39
C PHE A 209 15.57 4.54 -9.68
N LEU A 210 15.11 3.29 -9.72
CA LEU A 210 15.26 2.41 -10.89
C LEU A 210 14.53 2.97 -12.12
N VAL A 211 13.28 3.41 -11.96
CA VAL A 211 12.50 4.05 -13.04
C VAL A 211 13.19 5.32 -13.53
N ALA A 212 13.75 6.12 -12.62
CA ALA A 212 14.45 7.35 -12.98
C ALA A 212 15.72 7.06 -13.81
N VAL A 213 16.51 6.05 -13.42
CA VAL A 213 17.69 5.61 -14.17
C VAL A 213 17.31 5.09 -15.56
N ILE A 214 16.30 4.21 -15.67
CA ILE A 214 15.81 3.70 -16.96
C ILE A 214 15.35 4.84 -17.86
N THR A 215 14.62 5.82 -17.31
CA THR A 215 14.14 6.98 -18.05
C THR A 215 15.30 7.84 -18.56
N ALA A 216 16.34 8.05 -17.74
CA ALA A 216 17.54 8.77 -18.16
C ALA A 216 18.29 8.05 -19.29
N VAL A 217 18.52 6.74 -19.16
CA VAL A 217 19.19 5.92 -20.18
C VAL A 217 18.40 5.91 -21.48
N THR A 218 17.08 5.75 -21.41
CA THR A 218 16.19 5.81 -22.58
C THR A 218 16.27 7.18 -23.25
N GLY A 219 16.34 8.26 -22.46
CA GLY A 219 16.53 9.61 -22.98
C GLY A 219 17.86 9.81 -23.71
N ILE A 220 18.96 9.23 -23.20
CA ILE A 220 20.28 9.26 -23.86
C ILE A 220 20.22 8.55 -25.21
N LEU A 221 19.59 7.37 -25.27
CA LEU A 221 19.41 6.62 -26.52
C LEU A 221 18.57 7.40 -27.54
N LEU A 222 17.43 7.96 -27.11
CA LEU A 222 16.56 8.78 -27.96
C LEU A 222 17.28 10.02 -28.48
N TYR A 223 18.07 10.70 -27.64
CA TYR A 223 18.88 11.84 -28.05
C TYR A 223 19.94 11.45 -29.08
N GLY A 224 20.63 10.33 -28.86
CA GLY A 224 21.61 9.77 -29.78
C GLY A 224 21.00 9.48 -31.15
N ILE A 225 19.86 8.79 -31.19
CA ILE A 225 19.12 8.45 -32.41
C ILE A 225 18.64 9.73 -33.12
N GLY A 226 18.10 10.71 -32.38
CA GLY A 226 17.68 12.00 -32.93
C GLY A 226 18.80 12.86 -33.51
N ARG A 227 20.07 12.54 -33.21
CA ARG A 227 21.23 13.15 -33.88
C ARG A 227 21.45 12.58 -35.29
N PHE A 228 21.08 11.33 -35.52
CA PHE A 228 21.20 10.64 -36.81
C PHE A 228 19.94 10.75 -37.67
N ILE A 229 18.77 10.88 -37.05
CA ILE A 229 17.46 10.94 -37.71
C ILE A 229 16.85 12.33 -37.52
N LYS A 230 16.80 13.13 -38.60
CA LYS A 230 16.09 14.42 -38.64
C LYS A 230 14.60 14.20 -38.95
N ILE A 231 13.85 13.68 -37.99
CA ILE A 231 12.38 13.51 -38.02
C ILE A 231 11.76 14.14 -36.78
#